data_AF-V4STB1-F1
#
_entry.id   AF-V4STB1-F1
#
_cell.length_a   1.000
_cell.length_b   1.000
_cell.length_c   1.000
_cell.angle_alpha   90.00
_cell.angle_beta   90.00
_cell.angle_gamma   90.00
#
_symmetry.space_group_name_H-M   'P 1'
#
loop_
_entity.id
_entity.type
_entity.pdbx_description
1 polymer ?
#
loop_
_entity_poly.entity_id
_entity_poly.type
_entity_poly.pdbx_seq_one_letter_code
_entity_poly.pdbx_strand_id
1 'polypeptide(L)'
;MDAVLQTRGLLSLPLNPKIRSLQASNGLKQRFLAAKPRTLDGFSLSSNGVSKFQSFVSKPQGFVPKERPLLICKAEAAASASADGQPLLGEAEKPKFFGIEYTTFKKIIPLGLMFFCILFNYTILRDTKDVLVVTAKGSSAEIIPFLKTWVNLPMAIGFMLLYTKLADKLSKQALFYTVIVPFIAFFGAFGFLLYPLSNAIHPQALADKLLNILGPRFLGPLAIMRIWSFCLFYVMAELWGSVVISVLFWGFANQITTVDEAKRFYPLFGLGANVALIFSGRTVKYFSNLRKNLGPGVDGWAVSLKGMMSIVVLMGLSICGLYWWVNNNVELPTRSKKKKEKPKMGTMESLKFLVSSRYIRDLATLVVAYGISINLVEVTWKSKLKAQFPSPNEYSSFMGDFSTATGIATFTMMLLSQFIFDKFGWGVAAKITPTVLLLTGVGFFSLLLFGDPLGPALAKFGMTPLLAAVYVGAMQNIFSKSAKYSLFDPCKEMAYIPLDEDTKVKGKAAIDVVCNPLGKSGGALIQQFMILTFGSLANSTPYLGGILLVIVLAWLGAARSLDTQFTALRQEEELEKEMERAAVKIPVVSENEGGNGTLPGGSALNAAGETPSEASSPRNI
;
A
#
# COMPACT_ATOMS: atom_id res chain seq x y z
N MET A 1 7.31 -40.89 26.03
CA MET A 1 6.90 -40.65 27.43
C MET A 1 6.73 -39.16 27.55
N ASP A 2 5.49 -38.71 27.41
CA ASP A 2 5.20 -37.36 26.95
C ASP A 2 4.55 -36.57 28.08
N ALA A 3 5.19 -35.46 28.48
CA ALA A 3 4.69 -34.56 29.51
C ALA A 3 4.24 -33.24 28.84
N VAL A 4 2.94 -33.12 28.57
CA VAL A 4 2.36 -31.96 27.90
C VAL A 4 2.23 -30.79 28.88
N LEU A 5 3.11 -29.79 28.78
CA LEU A 5 2.96 -28.51 29.48
C LEU A 5 2.18 -27.50 28.62
N GLN A 6 0.87 -27.38 28.89
CA GLN A 6 0.08 -26.24 28.45
C GLN A 6 0.24 -25.08 29.43
N THR A 7 0.71 -23.92 28.96
CA THR A 7 0.58 -22.64 29.67
C THR A 7 -0.25 -21.65 28.85
N ARG A 8 -1.07 -20.84 29.52
CA ARG A 8 -2.19 -20.11 28.91
C ARG A 8 -1.79 -18.68 28.50
N GLY A 9 -2.28 -18.23 27.34
CA GLY A 9 -2.13 -16.85 26.89
C GLY A 9 -3.04 -15.88 27.65
N LEU A 10 -2.50 -14.72 28.04
CA LEU A 10 -3.10 -13.77 29.00
C LEU A 10 -4.19 -12.85 28.39
N LEU A 11 -4.87 -13.29 27.32
CA LEU A 11 -5.88 -12.51 26.57
C LEU A 11 -7.07 -13.38 26.11
N SER A 12 -7.67 -14.13 27.03
CA SER A 12 -8.92 -14.87 26.78
C SER A 12 -10.01 -14.50 27.79
N LEU A 13 -10.98 -13.69 27.34
CA LEU A 13 -12.26 -13.55 28.05
C LEU A 13 -13.01 -14.90 28.00
N PRO A 14 -13.65 -15.35 29.10
CA PRO A 14 -14.28 -16.66 29.15
C PRO A 14 -15.63 -16.68 28.42
N LEU A 15 -15.75 -17.48 27.36
CA LEU A 15 -17.05 -17.91 26.84
C LEU A 15 -17.52 -19.17 27.58
N ASN A 16 -18.62 -19.06 28.34
CA ASN A 16 -19.51 -20.19 28.64
C ASN A 16 -20.82 -19.70 29.31
N PRO A 17 -21.96 -19.68 28.61
CA PRO A 17 -23.26 -19.46 29.23
C PRO A 17 -23.76 -20.76 29.91
N LYS A 18 -23.82 -20.79 31.24
CA LYS A 18 -24.53 -21.87 31.96
C LYS A 18 -26.00 -21.53 32.09
N ILE A 19 -26.84 -22.36 31.48
CA ILE A 19 -28.30 -22.31 31.67
C ILE A 19 -28.63 -22.67 33.13
N ARG A 20 -29.41 -21.84 33.81
CA ARG A 20 -30.19 -22.25 34.98
C ARG A 20 -31.52 -21.50 34.99
N SER A 21 -32.60 -22.24 35.22
CA SER A 21 -33.98 -21.76 35.18
C SER A 21 -34.33 -20.92 36.41
N LEU A 22 -35.16 -19.89 36.21
CA LEU A 22 -36.09 -19.36 37.21
C LEU A 22 -37.39 -18.92 36.51
N GLN A 23 -38.47 -18.82 37.26
CA GLN A 23 -39.85 -18.90 36.75
C GLN A 23 -40.40 -17.58 36.19
N ALA A 24 -41.42 -17.71 35.34
CA ALA A 24 -42.21 -16.59 34.83
C ALA A 24 -43.26 -16.10 35.84
N SER A 25 -43.69 -14.85 35.69
CA SER A 25 -44.93 -14.31 36.27
C SER A 25 -45.83 -13.75 35.16
N ASN A 26 -47.14 -13.77 35.38
CA ASN A 26 -48.15 -13.52 34.35
C ASN A 26 -48.52 -12.03 34.19
N GLY A 27 -48.94 -11.60 33.00
CA GLY A 27 -49.53 -10.26 32.81
C GLY A 27 -49.95 -9.89 31.38
N LEU A 28 -51.20 -10.23 31.01
CA LEU A 28 -52.08 -9.56 30.01
C LEU A 28 -51.43 -8.84 28.79
N LYS A 29 -51.77 -9.14 27.52
CA LYS A 29 -53.12 -9.34 26.95
C LYS A 29 -53.11 -10.22 25.67
N GLN A 30 -54.20 -10.93 25.42
CA GLN A 30 -54.50 -11.59 24.13
C GLN A 30 -55.44 -10.73 23.26
N ARG A 31 -55.31 -10.84 21.93
CA ARG A 31 -56.29 -10.67 20.83
C ARG A 31 -55.51 -10.42 19.52
N PHE A 32 -55.76 -11.03 18.37
CA PHE A 32 -56.70 -12.09 17.97
C PHE A 32 -55.97 -13.10 17.04
N LEU A 33 -56.60 -14.24 16.71
CA LEU A 33 -56.03 -15.26 15.83
C LEU A 33 -57.04 -15.71 14.74
N ALA A 34 -56.48 -16.22 13.63
CA ALA A 34 -57.06 -17.10 12.62
C ALA A 34 -58.17 -16.59 11.65
N ALA A 35 -57.85 -16.60 10.35
CA ALA A 35 -58.77 -16.99 9.26
C ALA A 35 -57.98 -17.52 8.03
N LYS A 36 -58.35 -18.71 7.54
CA LYS A 36 -57.88 -19.42 6.32
C LYS A 36 -58.75 -20.71 6.19
N PRO A 37 -58.74 -21.50 5.09
CA PRO A 37 -58.31 -21.27 3.70
C PRO A 37 -59.42 -21.68 2.66
N ARG A 38 -59.10 -21.70 1.35
CA ARG A 38 -59.61 -22.63 0.29
C ARG A 38 -58.84 -22.40 -1.04
N THR A 39 -58.18 -23.40 -1.66
CA THR A 39 -58.61 -24.33 -2.77
C THR A 39 -58.94 -23.63 -4.10
N LEU A 40 -58.66 -24.15 -5.31
CA LEU A 40 -57.98 -25.33 -5.91
C LEU A 40 -57.61 -24.90 -7.38
N ASP A 41 -56.59 -25.35 -8.12
CA ASP A 41 -56.28 -26.64 -8.82
C ASP A 41 -55.00 -26.37 -9.69
N GLY A 42 -54.34 -27.30 -10.42
CA GLY A 42 -54.47 -28.76 -10.55
C GLY A 42 -53.88 -29.33 -11.85
N PHE A 43 -52.61 -29.81 -11.83
CA PHE A 43 -51.94 -30.66 -12.85
C PHE A 43 -51.72 -30.05 -14.28
N SER A 44 -50.89 -30.61 -15.18
CA SER A 44 -50.10 -31.87 -15.17
C SER A 44 -48.69 -31.71 -15.77
N LEU A 45 -47.85 -32.75 -15.64
CA LEU A 45 -46.57 -32.94 -16.35
C LEU A 45 -46.60 -34.35 -16.96
N SER A 46 -46.14 -34.54 -18.20
CA SER A 46 -46.07 -35.85 -18.87
C SER A 46 -44.71 -36.06 -19.56
N SER A 47 -44.36 -37.32 -19.82
CA SER A 47 -43.01 -37.78 -20.18
C SER A 47 -42.96 -38.53 -21.51
N ASN A 48 -41.73 -38.78 -21.99
CA ASN A 48 -41.32 -39.67 -23.10
C ASN A 48 -41.52 -39.10 -24.52
N GLY A 49 -40.57 -39.36 -25.44
CA GLY A 49 -40.69 -38.86 -26.83
C GLY A 49 -39.53 -39.03 -27.84
N VAL A 50 -38.54 -39.89 -27.60
CA VAL A 50 -37.65 -40.57 -28.59
C VAL A 50 -37.33 -39.84 -29.94
N SER A 51 -36.21 -39.10 -29.97
CA SER A 51 -35.10 -39.15 -30.96
C SER A 51 -35.27 -38.98 -32.50
N LYS A 52 -34.20 -38.43 -33.10
CA LYS A 52 -33.51 -38.74 -34.39
C LYS A 52 -33.59 -37.76 -35.59
N PHE A 53 -32.38 -37.54 -36.15
CA PHE A 53 -31.99 -37.28 -37.54
C PHE A 53 -32.31 -35.87 -38.11
N GLN A 54 -31.26 -35.09 -38.41
CA GLN A 54 -30.61 -34.94 -39.73
C GLN A 54 -31.48 -34.13 -40.71
N SER A 55 -31.17 -32.86 -40.97
CA SER A 55 -30.11 -32.39 -41.87
C SER A 55 -30.48 -32.49 -43.35
N PHE A 56 -30.74 -31.34 -43.99
CA PHE A 56 -29.91 -30.88 -45.11
C PHE A 56 -30.00 -29.36 -45.32
N VAL A 57 -29.06 -28.79 -46.07
CA VAL A 57 -28.99 -27.36 -46.43
C VAL A 57 -29.20 -27.21 -47.94
N SER A 58 -30.04 -26.26 -48.35
CA SER A 58 -30.04 -25.75 -49.74
C SER A 58 -30.54 -24.29 -49.86
N LYS A 59 -29.97 -23.62 -50.85
CA LYS A 59 -30.14 -22.24 -51.37
C LYS A 59 -29.82 -22.37 -52.90
N PRO A 60 -30.01 -21.37 -53.81
CA PRO A 60 -30.48 -19.97 -53.65
C PRO A 60 -31.48 -19.52 -54.77
N GLN A 61 -31.64 -18.18 -54.97
CA GLN A 61 -32.21 -17.46 -56.15
C GLN A 61 -33.74 -17.56 -56.41
N GLY A 62 -34.46 -16.51 -56.87
CA GLY A 62 -34.14 -15.07 -57.00
C GLY A 62 -35.27 -14.20 -57.67
N PHE A 63 -35.29 -12.88 -57.39
CA PHE A 63 -36.07 -11.76 -58.01
C PHE A 63 -37.63 -11.79 -57.98
N VAL A 64 -38.43 -10.85 -57.40
CA VAL A 64 -38.48 -9.34 -57.32
C VAL A 64 -39.10 -8.72 -58.59
N PRO A 65 -40.23 -7.94 -58.54
CA PRO A 65 -40.25 -6.54 -58.02
C PRO A 65 -41.56 -5.99 -57.35
N LYS A 66 -41.51 -4.68 -56.97
CA LYS A 66 -42.49 -3.77 -56.29
C LYS A 66 -42.54 -3.83 -54.74
N GLU A 67 -42.42 -2.75 -53.95
CA GLU A 67 -42.17 -1.28 -54.19
C GLU A 67 -41.11 -0.70 -53.19
N ARG A 68 -40.69 0.59 -53.33
CA ARG A 68 -39.63 1.37 -52.59
C ARG A 68 -39.87 2.90 -52.75
N PRO A 69 -39.16 3.88 -52.09
CA PRO A 69 -37.99 3.87 -51.16
C PRO A 69 -38.29 4.49 -49.76
N LEU A 70 -37.41 4.78 -48.76
CA LEU A 70 -35.94 4.83 -48.50
C LEU A 70 -35.19 6.20 -48.57
N LEU A 71 -34.27 6.47 -47.60
CA LEU A 71 -33.24 7.57 -47.47
C LEU A 71 -33.75 8.97 -46.97
N ILE A 72 -32.99 9.92 -46.33
CA ILE A 72 -31.60 10.00 -45.80
C ILE A 72 -31.40 11.10 -44.68
N CYS A 73 -30.20 11.13 -44.07
CA CYS A 73 -29.57 11.99 -43.02
C CYS A 73 -29.92 13.50 -42.80
N LYS A 74 -29.71 13.98 -41.55
CA LYS A 74 -28.94 15.19 -41.09
C LYS A 74 -28.62 15.00 -39.58
N ALA A 75 -27.52 15.43 -38.94
CA ALA A 75 -26.55 16.55 -39.08
C ALA A 75 -26.91 17.84 -38.31
N GLU A 76 -25.92 18.44 -37.63
CA GLU A 76 -26.04 19.54 -36.66
C GLU A 76 -26.45 20.90 -37.27
N ALA A 77 -27.07 21.75 -36.43
CA ALA A 77 -26.87 23.20 -36.43
C ALA A 77 -27.23 23.79 -35.05
N ALA A 78 -26.51 24.82 -34.61
CA ALA A 78 -26.86 25.61 -33.43
C ALA A 78 -27.44 26.97 -33.86
N ALA A 79 -28.37 27.51 -33.07
CA ALA A 79 -28.82 28.90 -33.17
C ALA A 79 -29.24 29.43 -31.79
N SER A 80 -29.02 30.71 -31.55
CA SER A 80 -29.23 31.38 -30.26
C SER A 80 -30.09 32.63 -30.41
N ALA A 81 -31.07 32.86 -29.53
CA ALA A 81 -31.28 34.15 -28.83
C ALA A 81 -32.59 34.21 -27.99
N SER A 82 -32.47 34.79 -26.79
CA SER A 82 -33.44 35.67 -26.06
C SER A 82 -34.93 35.30 -25.85
N ALA A 83 -35.35 35.45 -24.57
CA ALA A 83 -36.71 35.63 -24.03
C ALA A 83 -37.73 34.47 -24.24
N ASP A 84 -38.54 34.05 -23.26
CA ASP A 84 -38.97 34.72 -22.01
C ASP A 84 -38.93 33.80 -20.77
N GLY A 85 -39.39 34.28 -19.60
CA GLY A 85 -39.07 33.70 -18.28
C GLY A 85 -39.99 32.64 -17.65
N GLN A 86 -39.37 31.79 -16.82
CA GLN A 86 -39.92 30.94 -15.73
C GLN A 86 -40.84 29.74 -16.08
N PRO A 87 -40.93 28.71 -15.21
CA PRO A 87 -40.00 28.27 -14.15
C PRO A 87 -39.53 26.80 -14.29
N LEU A 88 -38.56 26.42 -13.46
CA LEU A 88 -37.98 25.08 -13.33
C LEU A 88 -39.04 23.96 -13.18
N LEU A 89 -39.16 23.08 -14.18
CA LEU A 89 -39.59 21.70 -13.97
C LEU A 89 -38.39 20.89 -13.45
N GLY A 90 -38.50 20.37 -12.23
CA GLY A 90 -37.35 19.83 -11.52
C GLY A 90 -36.77 18.55 -12.14
N GLU A 91 -35.44 18.45 -12.15
CA GLU A 91 -34.78 17.14 -12.20
C GLU A 91 -35.32 16.27 -11.05
N ALA A 92 -35.73 15.05 -11.35
CA ALA A 92 -36.11 14.10 -10.31
C ALA A 92 -34.90 13.81 -9.41
N GLU A 93 -34.97 14.25 -8.14
CA GLU A 93 -33.84 14.10 -7.20
C GLU A 93 -33.45 12.62 -7.05
N LYS A 94 -32.32 12.26 -7.66
CA LYS A 94 -31.72 10.93 -7.53
C LYS A 94 -31.55 10.64 -6.03
N PRO A 95 -32.05 9.49 -5.51
CA PRO A 95 -32.18 9.28 -4.06
C PRO A 95 -30.83 9.40 -3.33
N LYS A 96 -30.69 10.47 -2.54
CA LYS A 96 -29.49 10.84 -1.79
C LYS A 96 -29.41 10.04 -0.49
N PHE A 97 -28.64 8.96 -0.48
CA PHE A 97 -28.31 8.25 0.77
C PHE A 97 -26.99 8.82 1.34
N PHE A 98 -26.96 9.21 2.62
CA PHE A 98 -25.80 9.85 3.29
C PHE A 98 -25.17 11.04 2.53
N GLY A 99 -25.96 11.82 1.77
CA GLY A 99 -25.48 12.99 1.03
C GLY A 99 -24.44 12.64 -0.06
N ILE A 100 -24.67 11.54 -0.78
CA ILE A 100 -23.90 11.08 -1.94
C ILE A 100 -24.91 10.60 -3.00
N GLU A 101 -24.64 10.81 -4.29
CA GLU A 101 -25.47 10.22 -5.34
C GLU A 101 -25.38 8.67 -5.35
N TYR A 102 -26.51 8.01 -5.61
CA TYR A 102 -26.58 6.55 -5.78
C TYR A 102 -25.70 6.01 -6.93
N THR A 103 -25.50 6.82 -7.97
CA THR A 103 -24.53 6.62 -9.08
C THR A 103 -23.09 6.49 -8.57
N THR A 104 -22.65 7.41 -7.71
CA THR A 104 -21.30 7.42 -7.11
C THR A 104 -21.09 6.21 -6.18
N PHE A 105 -22.09 5.85 -5.35
CA PHE A 105 -22.03 4.64 -4.53
C PHE A 105 -21.82 3.35 -5.35
N LYS A 106 -22.50 3.22 -6.51
CA LYS A 106 -22.30 2.09 -7.44
C LYS A 106 -20.85 1.97 -7.95
N LYS A 107 -20.10 3.08 -8.04
CA LYS A 107 -18.67 3.05 -8.42
C LYS A 107 -17.78 2.61 -7.25
N ILE A 108 -18.03 3.15 -6.06
CA ILE A 108 -17.11 3.08 -4.91
C ILE A 108 -17.14 1.74 -4.20
N ILE A 109 -18.32 1.14 -3.99
CA ILE A 109 -18.46 -0.14 -3.26
C ILE A 109 -17.62 -1.25 -3.93
N PRO A 110 -17.78 -1.54 -5.24
CA PRO A 110 -16.96 -2.55 -5.91
C PRO A 110 -15.49 -2.15 -6.07
N LEU A 111 -15.16 -0.84 -6.18
CA LEU A 111 -13.76 -0.39 -6.19
C LEU A 111 -13.08 -0.62 -4.82
N GLY A 112 -13.77 -0.36 -3.72
CA GLY A 112 -13.30 -0.65 -2.36
C GLY A 112 -13.20 -2.15 -2.08
N LEU A 113 -14.15 -2.95 -2.58
CA LEU A 113 -14.12 -4.41 -2.46
C LEU A 113 -12.98 -5.01 -3.31
N MET A 114 -12.75 -4.48 -4.51
CA MET A 114 -11.59 -4.80 -5.35
C MET A 114 -10.26 -4.47 -4.61
N PHE A 115 -10.17 -3.31 -3.97
CA PHE A 115 -8.99 -2.94 -3.17
C PHE A 115 -8.78 -3.89 -1.99
N PHE A 116 -9.86 -4.24 -1.29
CA PHE A 116 -9.85 -5.23 -0.21
C PHE A 116 -9.30 -6.58 -0.70
N CYS A 117 -9.81 -7.14 -1.80
CA CYS A 117 -9.32 -8.40 -2.38
C CYS A 117 -7.84 -8.32 -2.77
N ILE A 118 -7.39 -7.21 -3.38
CA ILE A 118 -6.00 -7.01 -3.79
C ILE A 118 -5.06 -6.98 -2.56
N LEU A 119 -5.47 -6.31 -1.48
CA LEU A 119 -4.67 -6.16 -0.26
C LEU A 119 -4.72 -7.39 0.66
N PHE A 120 -5.83 -8.11 0.66
CA PHE A 120 -5.99 -9.42 1.29
C PHE A 120 -5.01 -10.41 0.65
N ASN A 121 -5.00 -10.50 -0.69
CA ASN A 121 -4.02 -11.30 -1.43
C ASN A 121 -2.58 -10.84 -1.18
N TYR A 122 -2.31 -9.54 -1.26
CA TYR A 122 -0.98 -8.99 -1.00
C TYR A 122 -0.45 -9.40 0.38
N THR A 123 -1.29 -9.37 1.42
CA THR A 123 -0.90 -9.76 2.77
C THR A 123 -0.60 -11.26 2.86
N ILE A 124 -1.48 -12.13 2.35
CA ILE A 124 -1.25 -13.59 2.34
C ILE A 124 0.06 -13.91 1.59
N LEU A 125 0.28 -13.31 0.43
CA LEU A 125 1.48 -13.49 -0.39
C LEU A 125 2.75 -12.97 0.31
N ARG A 126 2.67 -11.79 0.91
CA ARG A 126 3.78 -11.16 1.66
C ARG A 126 4.18 -11.98 2.88
N ASP A 127 3.23 -12.56 3.59
CA ASP A 127 3.53 -13.35 4.78
C ASP A 127 4.01 -14.76 4.39
N THR A 128 3.41 -15.37 3.35
CA THR A 128 3.77 -16.69 2.84
C THR A 128 5.17 -16.73 2.20
N LYS A 129 5.57 -15.69 1.44
CA LYS A 129 6.90 -15.68 0.77
C LYS A 129 8.04 -15.74 1.77
N ASP A 130 7.89 -15.04 2.90
CA ASP A 130 8.91 -14.99 3.95
C ASP A 130 8.99 -16.35 4.66
N VAL A 131 7.85 -16.99 4.97
CA VAL A 131 7.82 -18.37 5.51
C VAL A 131 8.56 -19.33 4.57
N LEU A 132 8.19 -19.39 3.28
CA LEU A 132 8.76 -20.32 2.30
C LEU A 132 10.27 -20.16 2.17
N VAL A 133 10.75 -18.92 2.03
CA VAL A 133 12.16 -18.64 1.79
C VAL A 133 13.00 -18.78 3.06
N VAL A 134 12.49 -18.36 4.22
CA VAL A 134 13.23 -18.41 5.50
C VAL A 134 13.27 -19.83 6.07
N THR A 135 12.17 -20.58 6.06
CA THR A 135 12.07 -21.88 6.75
C THR A 135 12.61 -23.08 5.95
N ALA A 136 12.90 -22.91 4.66
CA ALA A 136 13.41 -23.97 3.81
C ALA A 136 14.74 -24.59 4.29
N LYS A 137 14.96 -25.87 3.93
CA LYS A 137 16.19 -26.63 4.23
C LYS A 137 17.39 -26.00 3.52
N GLY A 138 18.46 -25.71 4.25
CA GLY A 138 19.66 -25.05 3.70
C GLY A 138 19.46 -23.58 3.33
N SER A 139 18.42 -22.93 3.84
CA SER A 139 18.18 -21.48 3.76
C SER A 139 18.13 -20.85 5.16
N SER A 140 18.19 -19.52 5.23
CA SER A 140 18.10 -18.73 6.48
C SER A 140 17.45 -17.37 6.19
N ALA A 141 17.37 -16.47 7.17
CA ALA A 141 16.94 -15.09 6.91
C ALA A 141 17.98 -14.26 6.12
N GLU A 142 19.24 -14.72 6.04
CA GLU A 142 20.34 -14.04 5.33
C GLU A 142 20.11 -13.98 3.82
N ILE A 143 19.30 -14.88 3.26
CA ILE A 143 18.93 -14.86 1.84
C ILE A 143 18.09 -13.62 1.47
N ILE A 144 17.29 -13.06 2.40
CA ILE A 144 16.35 -11.97 2.09
C ILE A 144 17.07 -10.73 1.54
N PRO A 145 18.16 -10.23 2.16
CA PRO A 145 19.02 -9.20 1.59
C PRO A 145 19.50 -9.49 0.17
N PHE A 146 20.03 -10.68 -0.11
CA PHE A 146 20.53 -11.03 -1.45
C PHE A 146 19.41 -11.10 -2.48
N LEU A 147 18.29 -11.75 -2.15
CA LEU A 147 17.13 -11.93 -3.02
C LEU A 147 16.51 -10.58 -3.41
N LYS A 148 16.37 -9.65 -2.44
CA LYS A 148 15.87 -8.29 -2.69
C LYS A 148 16.72 -7.51 -3.71
N THR A 149 18.05 -7.57 -3.60
CA THR A 149 18.96 -6.81 -4.48
C THR A 149 19.20 -7.50 -5.83
N TRP A 150 19.50 -8.80 -5.82
CA TRP A 150 20.01 -9.51 -7.01
C TRP A 150 18.92 -10.17 -7.85
N VAL A 151 17.72 -10.39 -7.32
CA VAL A 151 16.62 -11.05 -8.05
C VAL A 151 15.42 -10.12 -8.19
N ASN A 152 14.93 -9.54 -7.09
CA ASN A 152 13.71 -8.74 -7.12
C ASN A 152 13.88 -7.42 -7.88
N LEU A 153 15.00 -6.70 -7.69
CA LEU A 153 15.24 -5.44 -8.40
C LEU A 153 15.39 -5.61 -9.93
N PRO A 154 16.23 -6.53 -10.46
CA PRO A 154 16.29 -6.79 -11.90
C PRO A 154 14.95 -7.26 -12.48
N MET A 155 14.22 -8.14 -11.78
CA MET A 155 12.91 -8.62 -12.23
C MET A 155 11.84 -7.51 -12.25
N ALA A 156 11.88 -6.56 -11.30
CA ALA A 156 10.99 -5.39 -11.32
C ALA A 156 11.29 -4.44 -12.48
N ILE A 157 12.57 -4.23 -12.82
CA ILE A 157 12.97 -3.44 -13.99
C ILE A 157 12.52 -4.13 -15.29
N GLY A 158 12.80 -5.43 -15.44
CA GLY A 158 12.37 -6.23 -16.58
C GLY A 158 10.85 -6.25 -16.74
N PHE A 159 10.10 -6.37 -15.64
CA PHE A 159 8.64 -6.28 -15.65
C PHE A 159 8.17 -4.87 -16.06
N MET A 160 8.79 -3.79 -15.60
CA MET A 160 8.41 -2.43 -15.99
C MET A 160 8.60 -2.18 -17.49
N LEU A 161 9.70 -2.68 -18.07
CA LEU A 161 9.96 -2.60 -19.51
C LEU A 161 8.95 -3.42 -20.33
N LEU A 162 8.59 -4.62 -19.86
CA LEU A 162 7.53 -5.45 -20.45
C LEU A 162 6.16 -4.76 -20.36
N TYR A 163 5.79 -4.26 -19.17
CA TYR A 163 4.52 -3.57 -18.94
C TYR A 163 4.38 -2.35 -19.85
N THR A 164 5.44 -1.58 -20.06
CA THR A 164 5.43 -0.42 -20.97
C THR A 164 5.12 -0.88 -22.40
N LYS A 165 5.85 -1.88 -22.92
CA LYS A 165 5.62 -2.45 -24.26
C LYS A 165 4.22 -3.06 -24.45
N LEU A 166 3.62 -3.58 -23.38
CA LEU A 166 2.24 -4.07 -23.38
C LEU A 166 1.23 -2.91 -23.35
N ALA A 167 1.48 -1.87 -22.55
CA ALA A 167 0.60 -0.70 -22.42
C ALA A 167 0.52 0.15 -23.69
N ASP A 168 1.58 0.18 -24.49
CA ASP A 168 1.58 0.84 -25.80
C ASP A 168 0.85 0.05 -26.89
N LYS A 169 0.62 -1.27 -26.69
CA LYS A 169 0.00 -2.17 -27.69
C LYS A 169 -1.42 -2.65 -27.35
N LEU A 170 -1.80 -2.69 -26.07
CA LEU A 170 -3.06 -3.26 -25.62
C LEU A 170 -4.07 -2.18 -25.21
N SER A 171 -5.37 -2.48 -25.38
CA SER A 171 -6.42 -1.67 -24.76
C SER A 171 -6.32 -1.76 -23.23
N LYS A 172 -6.81 -0.75 -22.51
CA LYS A 172 -6.74 -0.67 -21.03
C LYS A 172 -7.31 -1.91 -20.32
N GLN A 173 -8.41 -2.46 -20.84
CA GLN A 173 -9.07 -3.66 -20.33
C GLN A 173 -8.21 -4.91 -20.60
N ALA A 174 -7.73 -5.06 -21.85
CA ALA A 174 -6.84 -6.17 -22.21
C ALA A 174 -5.55 -6.14 -21.38
N LEU A 175 -4.92 -4.97 -21.22
CA LEU A 175 -3.72 -4.78 -20.39
C LEU A 175 -3.94 -5.22 -18.94
N PHE A 176 -5.08 -4.87 -18.32
CA PHE A 176 -5.40 -5.28 -16.96
C PHE A 176 -5.48 -6.81 -16.84
N TYR A 177 -6.22 -7.47 -17.73
CA TYR A 177 -6.35 -8.94 -17.73
C TYR A 177 -5.05 -9.66 -18.08
N THR A 178 -4.34 -9.21 -19.12
CA THR A 178 -3.04 -9.76 -19.56
C THR A 178 -1.97 -9.66 -18.46
N VAL A 179 -2.06 -8.69 -17.55
CA VAL A 179 -1.15 -8.61 -16.39
C VAL A 179 -1.65 -9.45 -15.21
N ILE A 180 -2.91 -9.34 -14.80
CA ILE A 180 -3.37 -9.96 -13.54
C ILE A 180 -3.56 -11.48 -13.65
N VAL A 181 -3.99 -11.99 -14.81
CA VAL A 181 -4.26 -13.43 -14.99
C VAL A 181 -2.98 -14.28 -14.86
N PRO A 182 -1.81 -13.90 -15.43
CA PRO A 182 -0.55 -14.59 -15.16
C PRO A 182 -0.14 -14.65 -13.68
N PHE A 183 -0.37 -13.60 -12.87
CA PHE A 183 -0.11 -13.66 -11.43
C PHE A 183 -1.02 -14.69 -10.73
N ILE A 184 -2.33 -14.66 -11.04
CA ILE A 184 -3.32 -15.59 -10.47
C ILE A 184 -2.97 -17.04 -10.86
N ALA A 185 -2.69 -17.27 -12.15
CA ALA A 185 -2.29 -18.57 -12.67
C ALA A 185 -0.97 -19.07 -12.05
N PHE A 186 0.03 -18.19 -11.87
CA PHE A 186 1.28 -18.53 -11.21
C PHE A 186 1.07 -18.97 -9.76
N PHE A 187 0.30 -18.23 -8.95
CA PHE A 187 0.09 -18.60 -7.54
C PHE A 187 -0.74 -19.89 -7.38
N GLY A 188 -1.71 -20.12 -8.28
CA GLY A 188 -2.39 -21.42 -8.38
C GLY A 188 -1.43 -22.56 -8.74
N ALA A 189 -0.70 -22.43 -9.84
CA ALA A 189 0.31 -23.41 -10.28
C ALA A 189 1.41 -23.63 -9.22
N PHE A 190 1.73 -22.62 -8.41
CA PHE A 190 2.68 -22.77 -7.32
C PHE A 190 2.15 -23.69 -6.21
N GLY A 191 0.94 -23.42 -5.70
CA GLY A 191 0.34 -24.25 -4.66
C GLY A 191 0.03 -25.69 -5.09
N PHE A 192 -0.38 -25.88 -6.36
CA PHE A 192 -0.83 -27.19 -6.85
C PHE A 192 0.23 -28.01 -7.59
N LEU A 193 1.24 -27.39 -8.23
CA LEU A 193 2.26 -28.09 -9.03
C LEU A 193 3.68 -27.86 -8.49
N LEU A 194 4.17 -26.61 -8.44
CA LEU A 194 5.59 -26.33 -8.12
C LEU A 194 5.96 -26.69 -6.67
N TYR A 195 5.05 -26.50 -5.70
CA TYR A 195 5.33 -26.84 -4.32
C TYR A 195 5.38 -28.36 -4.07
N PRO A 196 4.42 -29.19 -4.53
CA PRO A 196 4.55 -30.66 -4.47
C PRO A 196 5.80 -31.21 -5.16
N LEU A 197 6.23 -30.62 -6.29
CA LEU A 197 7.46 -31.03 -6.98
C LEU A 197 8.76 -30.44 -6.38
N SER A 198 8.69 -29.64 -5.30
CA SER A 198 9.85 -28.94 -4.70
C SER A 198 11.07 -29.84 -4.45
N ASN A 199 10.86 -31.05 -3.92
CA ASN A 199 11.95 -32.02 -3.65
C ASN A 199 12.67 -32.51 -4.92
N ALA A 200 12.04 -32.47 -6.09
CA ALA A 200 12.62 -32.89 -7.36
C ALA A 200 13.25 -31.72 -8.15
N ILE A 201 12.71 -30.50 -8.01
CA ILE A 201 13.18 -29.32 -8.76
C ILE A 201 14.27 -28.52 -8.05
N HIS A 202 14.54 -28.77 -6.76
CA HIS A 202 15.59 -28.09 -6.00
C HIS A 202 16.93 -28.84 -6.10
N PRO A 203 18.00 -28.25 -6.65
CA PRO A 203 19.30 -28.92 -6.87
C PRO A 203 20.12 -28.99 -5.57
N GLN A 204 19.59 -29.67 -4.54
CA GLN A 204 20.15 -29.68 -3.18
C GLN A 204 21.59 -30.20 -3.16
N ALA A 205 21.86 -31.36 -3.78
CA ALA A 205 23.20 -31.96 -3.81
C ALA A 205 24.27 -31.11 -4.53
N LEU A 206 23.88 -30.26 -5.48
CA LEU A 206 24.80 -29.33 -6.16
C LEU A 206 25.07 -28.10 -5.29
N ALA A 207 24.04 -27.57 -4.62
CA ALA A 207 24.19 -26.49 -3.65
C ALA A 207 25.05 -26.90 -2.45
N ASP A 208 24.89 -28.12 -1.94
CA ASP A 208 25.69 -28.66 -0.83
C ASP A 208 27.16 -28.88 -1.23
N LYS A 209 27.44 -29.36 -2.46
CA LYS A 209 28.81 -29.43 -3.00
C LYS A 209 29.46 -28.04 -3.13
N LEU A 210 28.75 -27.06 -3.68
CA LEU A 210 29.26 -25.69 -3.80
C LEU A 210 29.49 -25.05 -2.42
N LEU A 211 28.61 -25.29 -1.45
CA LEU A 211 28.74 -24.77 -0.09
C LEU A 211 30.00 -25.31 0.62
N ASN A 212 30.33 -26.59 0.42
CA ASN A 212 31.55 -27.19 0.97
C ASN A 212 32.83 -26.64 0.34
N ILE A 213 32.76 -26.07 -0.87
CA ILE A 213 33.91 -25.46 -1.58
C ILE A 213 34.06 -23.98 -1.24
N LEU A 214 32.95 -23.22 -1.21
CA LEU A 214 32.93 -21.77 -0.99
C LEU A 214 32.86 -21.38 0.49
N GLY A 215 32.44 -22.31 1.36
CA GLY A 215 32.28 -22.08 2.80
C GLY A 215 31.00 -21.32 3.18
N PRO A 216 30.69 -21.25 4.49
CA PRO A 216 29.40 -20.77 4.99
C PRO A 216 29.08 -19.30 4.66
N ARG A 217 30.08 -18.47 4.35
CA ARG A 217 29.89 -17.06 3.96
C ARG A 217 29.03 -16.90 2.70
N PHE A 218 28.98 -17.91 1.84
CA PHE A 218 28.18 -17.91 0.60
C PHE A 218 26.79 -18.56 0.73
N LEU A 219 26.34 -18.90 1.96
CA LEU A 219 25.00 -19.45 2.21
C LEU A 219 23.88 -18.63 1.56
N GLY A 220 23.91 -17.30 1.67
CA GLY A 220 22.91 -16.41 1.09
C GLY A 220 22.78 -16.56 -0.44
N PRO A 221 23.84 -16.28 -1.23
CA PRO A 221 23.81 -16.47 -2.68
C PRO A 221 23.52 -17.91 -3.12
N LEU A 222 24.12 -18.92 -2.47
CA LEU A 222 23.93 -20.33 -2.85
C LEU A 222 22.50 -20.82 -2.57
N ALA A 223 21.85 -20.32 -1.51
CA ALA A 223 20.45 -20.65 -1.22
C ALA A 223 19.50 -20.17 -2.33
N ILE A 224 19.80 -19.08 -3.05
CA ILE A 224 18.96 -18.60 -4.17
C ILE A 224 18.91 -19.66 -5.29
N MET A 225 20.02 -20.32 -5.61
CA MET A 225 20.03 -21.44 -6.56
C MET A 225 19.38 -22.70 -5.97
N ARG A 226 19.63 -22.99 -4.68
CA ARG A 226 19.08 -24.16 -3.98
C ARG A 226 17.55 -24.20 -4.00
N ILE A 227 16.89 -23.08 -3.70
CA ILE A 227 15.44 -22.98 -3.54
C ILE A 227 14.78 -22.05 -4.57
N TRP A 228 15.29 -22.06 -5.81
CA TRP A 228 14.93 -21.10 -6.87
C TRP A 228 13.43 -20.90 -7.08
N SER A 229 12.59 -21.95 -6.95
CA SER A 229 11.15 -21.83 -7.13
C SER A 229 10.46 -21.06 -5.99
N PHE A 230 11.01 -21.11 -4.78
CA PHE A 230 10.56 -20.30 -3.65
C PHE A 230 11.04 -18.85 -3.81
N CYS A 231 12.23 -18.64 -4.39
CA CYS A 231 12.70 -17.30 -4.76
C CYS A 231 11.84 -16.68 -5.88
N LEU A 232 11.39 -17.46 -6.86
CA LEU A 232 10.44 -17.02 -7.89
C LEU A 232 9.09 -16.64 -7.28
N PHE A 233 8.58 -17.41 -6.31
CA PHE A 233 7.39 -17.04 -5.54
C PHE A 233 7.58 -15.71 -4.79
N TYR A 234 8.75 -15.50 -4.16
CA TYR A 234 9.07 -14.25 -3.46
C TYR A 234 9.05 -13.05 -4.39
N VAL A 235 9.66 -13.15 -5.57
CA VAL A 235 9.63 -12.10 -6.60
C VAL A 235 8.20 -11.81 -7.04
N MET A 236 7.41 -12.84 -7.39
CA MET A 236 6.01 -12.64 -7.78
C MET A 236 5.17 -12.00 -6.67
N ALA A 237 5.41 -12.33 -5.40
CA ALA A 237 4.73 -11.76 -4.25
C ALA A 237 5.15 -10.31 -3.93
N GLU A 238 6.40 -9.92 -4.20
CA GLU A 238 6.83 -8.50 -4.19
C GLU A 238 6.20 -7.73 -5.36
N LEU A 239 6.21 -8.31 -6.57
CA LEU A 239 5.65 -7.70 -7.78
C LEU A 239 4.13 -7.53 -7.69
N TRP A 240 3.39 -8.38 -6.98
CA TRP A 240 1.97 -8.13 -6.68
C TRP A 240 1.78 -6.77 -5.99
N GLY A 241 2.66 -6.43 -5.05
CA GLY A 241 2.63 -5.15 -4.33
C GLY A 241 2.93 -3.94 -5.23
N SER A 242 3.92 -4.02 -6.11
CA SER A 242 4.29 -2.90 -6.98
C SER A 242 3.42 -2.78 -8.24
N VAL A 243 2.94 -3.89 -8.79
CA VAL A 243 2.17 -3.94 -10.04
C VAL A 243 0.67 -3.86 -9.77
N VAL A 244 0.11 -4.79 -8.98
CA VAL A 244 -1.35 -4.93 -8.87
C VAL A 244 -1.95 -3.79 -8.02
N ILE A 245 -1.25 -3.34 -6.98
CA ILE A 245 -1.67 -2.17 -6.19
C ILE A 245 -1.34 -0.87 -6.95
N SER A 246 -0.05 -0.56 -7.14
CA SER A 246 0.39 0.78 -7.55
C SER A 246 0.16 1.10 -9.03
N VAL A 247 0.15 0.09 -9.92
CA VAL A 247 -0.04 0.30 -11.36
C VAL A 247 -1.46 -0.05 -11.79
N LEU A 248 -1.96 -1.25 -11.48
CA LEU A 248 -3.29 -1.69 -11.94
C LEU A 248 -4.43 -1.01 -11.15
N PHE A 249 -4.50 -1.19 -9.83
CA PHE A 249 -5.60 -0.62 -9.04
C PHE A 249 -5.61 0.91 -9.08
N TRP A 250 -4.52 1.57 -8.69
CA TRP A 250 -4.47 3.03 -8.69
C TRP A 250 -4.52 3.61 -10.11
N GLY A 251 -4.02 2.89 -11.12
CA GLY A 251 -4.22 3.25 -12.51
C GLY A 251 -5.69 3.22 -12.94
N PHE A 252 -6.49 2.26 -12.46
CA PHE A 252 -7.92 2.14 -12.74
C PHE A 252 -8.78 3.13 -11.95
N ALA A 253 -8.56 3.24 -10.63
CA ALA A 253 -9.27 4.16 -9.75
C ALA A 253 -9.22 5.61 -10.27
N ASN A 254 -8.01 6.10 -10.59
CA ASN A 254 -7.80 7.47 -11.09
C ASN A 254 -8.43 7.75 -12.48
N GLN A 255 -8.97 6.75 -13.17
CA GLN A 255 -9.69 6.92 -14.44
C GLN A 255 -11.21 6.99 -14.28
N ILE A 256 -11.76 6.35 -13.24
CA ILE A 256 -13.20 6.31 -12.94
C ILE A 256 -13.60 7.42 -11.97
N THR A 257 -12.78 7.64 -10.95
CA THR A 257 -13.06 8.56 -9.83
C THR A 257 -12.73 10.00 -10.22
N THR A 258 -13.65 10.92 -9.96
CA THR A 258 -13.44 12.37 -10.09
C THR A 258 -12.52 12.91 -8.98
N VAL A 259 -12.07 14.16 -9.09
CA VAL A 259 -11.15 14.75 -8.09
C VAL A 259 -11.80 14.85 -6.71
N ASP A 260 -13.09 15.22 -6.66
CA ASP A 260 -13.80 15.46 -5.40
C ASP A 260 -14.32 14.17 -4.76
N GLU A 261 -14.69 13.17 -5.57
CA GLU A 261 -14.83 11.79 -5.08
C GLU A 261 -13.49 11.27 -4.52
N ALA A 262 -12.36 11.49 -5.20
CA ALA A 262 -11.05 11.00 -4.73
C ALA A 262 -10.68 11.57 -3.36
N LYS A 263 -10.90 12.87 -3.13
CA LYS A 263 -10.72 13.51 -1.80
C LYS A 263 -11.52 12.81 -0.70
N ARG A 264 -12.77 12.40 -0.98
CA ARG A 264 -13.69 11.78 0.00
C ARG A 264 -13.43 10.28 0.21
N PHE A 265 -13.07 9.54 -0.84
CA PHE A 265 -13.06 8.07 -0.81
C PHE A 265 -11.66 7.43 -0.78
N TYR A 266 -10.59 8.09 -1.24
CA TYR A 266 -9.24 7.53 -1.13
C TYR A 266 -8.74 7.38 0.34
N PRO A 267 -9.06 8.30 1.27
CA PRO A 267 -8.77 8.07 2.71
C PRO A 267 -9.52 6.87 3.28
N LEU A 268 -10.77 6.64 2.84
CA LEU A 268 -11.57 5.48 3.25
C LEU A 268 -11.01 4.16 2.71
N PHE A 269 -10.44 4.15 1.49
CA PHE A 269 -9.66 3.02 0.99
C PHE A 269 -8.41 2.77 1.85
N GLY A 270 -7.73 3.83 2.32
CA GLY A 270 -6.61 3.73 3.26
C GLY A 270 -6.99 3.10 4.61
N LEU A 271 -8.17 3.41 5.15
CA LEU A 271 -8.68 2.72 6.34
C LEU A 271 -9.08 1.27 6.05
N GLY A 272 -9.76 1.02 4.93
CA GLY A 272 -10.14 -0.33 4.46
C GLY A 272 -8.95 -1.26 4.22
N ALA A 273 -7.77 -0.72 3.88
CA ALA A 273 -6.53 -1.47 3.76
C ALA A 273 -6.14 -2.20 5.06
N ASN A 274 -6.31 -1.54 6.20
CA ASN A 274 -6.03 -2.13 7.50
C ASN A 274 -7.05 -3.21 7.88
N VAL A 275 -8.31 -3.06 7.46
CA VAL A 275 -9.34 -4.09 7.60
C VAL A 275 -8.98 -5.34 6.78
N ALA A 276 -8.53 -5.18 5.53
CA ALA A 276 -8.03 -6.28 4.71
C ALA A 276 -6.83 -7.00 5.33
N LEU A 277 -5.91 -6.25 5.95
CA LEU A 277 -4.74 -6.76 6.70
C LEU A 277 -5.14 -7.54 7.97
N ILE A 278 -6.23 -7.16 8.64
CA ILE A 278 -6.80 -7.91 9.78
C ILE A 278 -7.41 -9.24 9.33
N PHE A 279 -8.28 -9.22 8.31
CA PHE A 279 -8.96 -10.45 7.85
C PHE A 279 -7.97 -11.45 7.26
N SER A 280 -7.04 -10.99 6.42
CA SER A 280 -6.00 -11.85 5.80
C SER A 280 -5.08 -12.49 6.85
N GLY A 281 -4.63 -11.74 7.86
CA GLY A 281 -3.85 -12.29 8.98
C GLY A 281 -4.59 -13.41 9.73
N ARG A 282 -5.89 -13.25 9.95
CA ARG A 282 -6.76 -14.29 10.54
C ARG A 282 -6.94 -15.50 9.62
N THR A 283 -7.03 -15.30 8.30
CA THR A 283 -7.07 -16.39 7.31
C THR A 283 -5.77 -17.20 7.28
N VAL A 284 -4.61 -16.54 7.28
CA VAL A 284 -3.29 -17.22 7.37
C VAL A 284 -3.22 -18.08 8.63
N LYS A 285 -3.65 -17.53 9.78
CA LYS A 285 -3.69 -18.26 11.05
C LYS A 285 -4.70 -19.42 11.05
N TYR A 286 -5.87 -19.26 10.41
CA TYR A 286 -6.87 -20.33 10.27
C TYR A 286 -6.28 -21.54 9.53
N PHE A 287 -5.74 -21.34 8.32
CA PHE A 287 -5.13 -22.43 7.55
C PHE A 287 -3.94 -23.06 8.29
N SER A 288 -3.06 -22.24 8.88
CA SER A 288 -1.91 -22.74 9.67
C SER A 288 -2.30 -23.58 10.89
N ASN A 289 -3.49 -23.35 11.47
CA ASN A 289 -4.02 -24.15 12.59
C ASN A 289 -4.84 -25.36 12.12
N LEU A 290 -5.37 -25.37 10.89
CA LEU A 290 -6.13 -26.50 10.33
C LEU A 290 -5.30 -27.81 10.34
N ARG A 291 -3.96 -27.70 10.25
CA ARG A 291 -3.00 -28.79 10.47
C ARG A 291 -3.26 -29.61 11.74
N LYS A 292 -3.75 -29.00 12.83
CA LYS A 292 -3.98 -29.69 14.12
C LYS A 292 -5.05 -30.79 14.05
N ASN A 293 -5.86 -30.79 12.99
CA ASN A 293 -6.94 -31.74 12.77
C ASN A 293 -6.61 -32.75 11.63
N LEU A 294 -5.38 -32.76 11.11
CA LEU A 294 -4.94 -33.68 10.06
C LEU A 294 -4.24 -34.91 10.66
N GLY A 295 -4.46 -36.08 10.05
CA GLY A 295 -3.86 -37.34 10.48
C GLY A 295 -2.32 -37.39 10.30
N PRO A 296 -1.63 -38.26 11.06
CA PRO A 296 -0.19 -38.42 10.95
C PRO A 296 0.23 -38.88 9.55
N GLY A 297 1.25 -38.24 8.99
CA GLY A 297 1.81 -38.54 7.66
C GLY A 297 1.53 -37.49 6.58
N VAL A 298 0.57 -36.58 6.77
CA VAL A 298 0.28 -35.49 5.82
C VAL A 298 1.18 -34.28 6.09
N ASP A 299 1.80 -33.70 5.04
CA ASP A 299 2.45 -32.39 5.16
C ASP A 299 1.39 -31.29 5.34
N GLY A 300 1.13 -30.95 6.60
CA GLY A 300 0.20 -29.89 6.98
C GLY A 300 0.61 -28.50 6.48
N TRP A 301 1.89 -28.25 6.15
CA TRP A 301 2.28 -27.01 5.48
C TRP A 301 1.86 -27.01 4.01
N ALA A 302 2.08 -28.11 3.27
CA ALA A 302 1.57 -28.23 1.90
C ALA A 302 0.04 -28.06 1.82
N VAL A 303 -0.72 -28.58 2.80
CA VAL A 303 -2.18 -28.39 2.87
C VAL A 303 -2.52 -26.93 3.20
N SER A 304 -1.86 -26.32 4.20
CA SER A 304 -2.06 -24.91 4.56
C SER A 304 -1.78 -23.97 3.38
N LEU A 305 -0.67 -24.22 2.67
CA LEU A 305 -0.26 -23.48 1.47
C LEU A 305 -1.26 -23.65 0.33
N LYS A 306 -1.77 -24.86 0.07
CA LYS A 306 -2.83 -25.08 -0.94
C LYS A 306 -4.10 -24.32 -0.60
N GLY A 307 -4.51 -24.28 0.67
CA GLY A 307 -5.65 -23.47 1.13
C GLY A 307 -5.43 -21.96 0.98
N MET A 308 -4.23 -21.47 1.33
CA MET A 308 -3.87 -20.06 1.14
C MET A 308 -3.77 -19.67 -0.34
N MET A 309 -3.26 -20.55 -1.21
CA MET A 309 -3.19 -20.28 -2.65
C MET A 309 -4.56 -20.39 -3.33
N SER A 310 -5.44 -21.30 -2.91
CA SER A 310 -6.79 -21.40 -3.47
C SER A 310 -7.64 -20.16 -3.14
N ILE A 311 -7.54 -19.61 -1.93
CA ILE A 311 -8.25 -18.35 -1.60
C ILE A 311 -7.62 -17.13 -2.31
N VAL A 312 -6.29 -17.10 -2.53
CA VAL A 312 -5.63 -16.08 -3.36
C VAL A 312 -6.13 -16.14 -4.81
N VAL A 313 -6.29 -17.35 -5.38
CA VAL A 313 -6.87 -17.54 -6.72
C VAL A 313 -8.34 -17.09 -6.76
N LEU A 314 -9.15 -17.51 -5.78
CA LEU A 314 -10.56 -17.14 -5.71
C LEU A 314 -10.75 -15.61 -5.64
N MET A 315 -10.02 -14.94 -4.75
CA MET A 315 -10.03 -13.46 -4.65
C MET A 315 -9.45 -12.80 -5.91
N GLY A 316 -8.49 -13.44 -6.59
CA GLY A 316 -8.00 -13.03 -7.90
C GLY A 316 -9.09 -13.04 -8.98
N LEU A 317 -9.90 -14.09 -9.02
CA LEU A 317 -11.06 -14.19 -9.90
C LEU A 317 -12.16 -13.18 -9.50
N SER A 318 -12.37 -12.93 -8.20
CA SER A 318 -13.25 -11.86 -7.73
C SER A 318 -12.79 -10.48 -8.24
N ILE A 319 -11.49 -10.17 -8.20
CA ILE A 319 -10.94 -8.92 -8.77
C ILE A 319 -11.24 -8.82 -10.27
N CYS A 320 -11.11 -9.92 -11.02
CA CYS A 320 -11.43 -9.96 -12.44
C CYS A 320 -12.93 -9.72 -12.73
N GLY A 321 -13.81 -10.32 -11.93
CA GLY A 321 -15.26 -10.13 -12.02
C GLY A 321 -15.71 -8.73 -11.60
N LEU A 322 -15.10 -8.14 -10.58
CA LEU A 322 -15.34 -6.75 -10.16
C LEU A 322 -14.86 -5.76 -11.22
N TYR A 323 -13.69 -5.98 -11.82
CA TYR A 323 -13.18 -5.16 -12.91
C TYR A 323 -14.14 -5.18 -14.12
N TRP A 324 -14.62 -6.38 -14.51
CA TRP A 324 -15.65 -6.53 -15.54
C TRP A 324 -16.93 -5.78 -15.19
N TRP A 325 -17.45 -6.00 -13.97
CA TRP A 325 -18.69 -5.39 -13.50
C TRP A 325 -18.60 -3.87 -13.53
N VAL A 326 -17.52 -3.29 -12.98
CA VAL A 326 -17.31 -1.83 -12.97
C VAL A 326 -17.23 -1.31 -14.40
N ASN A 327 -16.39 -1.91 -15.24
CA ASN A 327 -16.22 -1.48 -16.63
C ASN A 327 -17.50 -1.60 -17.49
N ASN A 328 -18.46 -2.46 -17.12
CA ASN A 328 -19.74 -2.63 -17.81
C ASN A 328 -20.89 -1.78 -17.23
N ASN A 329 -20.85 -1.45 -15.93
CA ASN A 329 -21.95 -0.77 -15.22
C ASN A 329 -21.63 0.67 -14.81
N VAL A 330 -20.41 1.16 -15.09
CA VAL A 330 -19.95 2.50 -14.70
C VAL A 330 -19.48 3.28 -15.92
N GLU A 331 -20.21 4.34 -16.24
CA GLU A 331 -19.79 5.35 -17.20
C GLU A 331 -18.48 6.01 -16.76
N LEU A 332 -17.51 6.04 -17.68
CA LEU A 332 -16.23 6.71 -17.52
C LEU A 332 -16.41 8.22 -17.68
N PRO A 333 -15.90 9.07 -16.77
CA PRO A 333 -16.01 10.52 -16.90
C PRO A 333 -15.26 11.01 -18.15
N THR A 334 -15.90 11.90 -18.92
CA THR A 334 -15.43 12.43 -20.22
C THR A 334 -14.22 13.36 -20.08
N ARG A 335 -13.06 12.78 -19.73
CA ARG A 335 -11.80 13.52 -19.53
C ARG A 335 -11.12 13.82 -20.86
N SER A 336 -10.88 15.10 -21.13
CA SER A 336 -10.05 15.54 -22.25
C SER A 336 -8.62 15.00 -22.12
N LYS A 337 -8.00 14.60 -23.24
CA LYS A 337 -6.68 13.95 -23.26
C LYS A 337 -5.50 14.93 -23.06
N LYS A 338 -5.64 15.95 -22.20
CA LYS A 338 -4.50 16.78 -21.77
C LYS A 338 -3.61 15.98 -20.81
N LYS A 339 -2.76 15.15 -21.41
CA LYS A 339 -1.69 14.38 -20.77
C LYS A 339 -0.64 15.36 -20.23
N LYS A 340 -0.86 15.94 -19.03
CA LYS A 340 0.19 16.69 -18.31
C LYS A 340 1.41 15.78 -18.23
N GLU A 341 2.48 16.14 -18.92
CA GLU A 341 3.74 15.42 -18.81
C GLU A 341 4.26 15.62 -17.39
N LYS A 342 4.40 14.52 -16.64
CA LYS A 342 5.21 14.56 -15.42
C LYS A 342 6.65 14.76 -15.89
N PRO A 343 7.38 15.79 -15.43
CA PRO A 343 8.75 16.02 -15.85
C PRO A 343 9.59 14.78 -15.51
N LYS A 344 10.07 14.10 -16.56
CA LYS A 344 10.94 12.93 -16.44
C LYS A 344 12.35 13.38 -16.11
N MET A 345 12.57 13.84 -14.88
CA MET A 345 13.94 14.02 -14.39
C MET A 345 14.71 12.71 -14.54
N GLY A 346 15.90 12.77 -15.13
CA GLY A 346 16.84 11.66 -15.07
C GLY A 346 17.17 11.32 -13.62
N THR A 347 17.59 10.09 -13.34
CA THR A 347 18.02 9.68 -11.98
C THR A 347 19.17 10.54 -11.46
N MET A 348 20.08 10.97 -12.35
CA MET A 348 21.20 11.85 -12.01
C MET A 348 20.77 13.32 -11.81
N GLU A 349 19.77 13.80 -12.54
CA GLU A 349 19.17 15.13 -12.30
C GLU A 349 18.40 15.15 -10.99
N SER A 350 17.65 14.08 -10.70
CA SER A 350 16.96 13.88 -9.43
C SER A 350 17.95 13.89 -8.26
N LEU A 351 19.09 13.19 -8.39
CA LEU A 351 20.17 13.19 -7.41
C LEU A 351 20.83 14.57 -7.23
N LYS A 352 21.08 15.30 -8.32
CA LYS A 352 21.59 16.68 -8.25
C LYS A 352 20.60 17.59 -7.51
N PHE A 353 19.32 17.51 -7.88
CA PHE A 353 18.23 18.27 -7.27
C PHE A 353 18.03 17.95 -5.78
N LEU A 354 18.12 16.67 -5.40
CA LEU A 354 18.08 16.19 -4.01
C LEU A 354 19.17 16.79 -3.12
N VAL A 355 20.33 17.14 -3.70
CA VAL A 355 21.45 17.74 -2.98
C VAL A 355 21.37 19.28 -2.95
N SER A 356 20.78 19.91 -3.97
CA SER A 356 20.71 21.37 -4.10
C SER A 356 19.82 22.07 -3.05
N SER A 357 18.71 21.46 -2.63
CA SER A 357 17.80 22.07 -1.63
C SER A 357 17.95 21.40 -0.25
N ARG A 358 18.24 22.20 0.78
CA ARG A 358 18.33 21.74 2.18
C ARG A 358 17.05 21.05 2.64
N TYR A 359 15.89 21.64 2.32
CA TYR A 359 14.57 21.10 2.66
C TYR A 359 14.35 19.71 2.05
N ILE A 360 14.60 19.59 0.74
CA ILE A 360 14.44 18.34 0.00
C ILE A 360 15.45 17.29 0.49
N ARG A 361 16.69 17.67 0.78
CA ARG A 361 17.73 16.78 1.32
C ARG A 361 17.38 16.23 2.71
N ASP A 362 16.85 17.08 3.58
CA ASP A 362 16.43 16.67 4.92
C ASP A 362 15.21 15.73 4.81
N LEU A 363 14.20 16.05 3.99
CA LEU A 363 13.04 15.18 3.71
C LEU A 363 13.42 13.84 3.05
N ALA A 364 14.37 13.85 2.13
CA ALA A 364 14.97 12.65 1.55
C ALA A 364 15.66 11.79 2.62
N THR A 365 16.36 12.44 3.56
CA THR A 365 17.02 11.77 4.70
C THR A 365 15.98 11.08 5.59
N LEU A 366 14.83 11.71 5.88
CA LEU A 366 13.72 11.05 6.59
C LEU A 366 13.28 9.73 5.89
N VAL A 367 13.10 9.76 4.56
CA VAL A 367 12.61 8.60 3.78
C VAL A 367 13.67 7.50 3.66
N VAL A 368 14.93 7.84 3.38
CA VAL A 368 16.04 6.88 3.31
C VAL A 368 16.29 6.25 4.68
N ALA A 369 16.33 7.05 5.75
CA ALA A 369 16.61 6.55 7.09
C ALA A 369 15.52 5.61 7.61
N TYR A 370 14.23 5.91 7.41
CA TYR A 370 13.15 4.95 7.68
C TYR A 370 13.35 3.66 6.88
N GLY A 371 13.58 3.77 5.57
CA GLY A 371 13.68 2.62 4.66
C GLY A 371 14.83 1.67 4.98
N ILE A 372 15.99 2.22 5.40
CA ILE A 372 17.10 1.42 5.92
C ILE A 372 16.72 0.81 7.27
N SER A 373 16.30 1.64 8.23
CA SER A 373 16.05 1.24 9.62
C SER A 373 15.06 0.07 9.71
N ILE A 374 13.92 0.15 9.02
CA ILE A 374 12.92 -0.93 9.07
C ILE A 374 13.43 -2.23 8.43
N ASN A 375 14.28 -2.17 7.40
CA ASN A 375 14.86 -3.37 6.79
C ASN A 375 15.90 -4.00 7.73
N LEU A 376 16.74 -3.17 8.37
CA LEU A 376 17.73 -3.64 9.36
C LEU A 376 17.06 -4.43 10.49
N VAL A 377 15.98 -3.90 11.08
CA VAL A 377 15.28 -4.61 12.17
C VAL A 377 14.47 -5.81 11.67
N GLU A 378 13.70 -5.67 10.58
CA GLU A 378 12.80 -6.73 10.10
C GLU A 378 13.55 -8.02 9.76
N VAL A 379 14.68 -7.96 9.06
CA VAL A 379 15.46 -9.16 8.69
C VAL A 379 16.13 -9.79 9.91
N THR A 380 16.67 -8.98 10.82
CA THR A 380 17.27 -9.45 12.10
C THR A 380 16.23 -10.17 12.96
N TRP A 381 15.03 -9.59 13.07
CA TRP A 381 13.88 -10.20 13.75
C TRP A 381 13.40 -11.49 13.06
N LYS A 382 13.24 -11.51 11.73
CA LYS A 382 12.88 -12.73 10.97
C LYS A 382 13.86 -13.88 11.18
N SER A 383 15.14 -13.59 11.44
CA SER A 383 16.15 -14.60 11.80
C SER A 383 15.90 -15.23 13.17
N LYS A 384 15.57 -14.42 14.19
CA LYS A 384 15.24 -14.93 15.52
C LYS A 384 13.87 -15.59 15.57
N LEU A 385 12.92 -15.12 14.75
CA LEU A 385 11.63 -15.77 14.53
C LEU A 385 11.80 -17.19 13.95
N LYS A 386 12.73 -17.40 13.01
CA LYS A 386 13.10 -18.75 12.53
C LYS A 386 13.67 -19.61 13.66
N ALA A 387 14.57 -19.06 14.46
CA ALA A 387 15.20 -19.79 15.56
C ALA A 387 14.18 -20.23 16.63
N GLN A 388 13.15 -19.41 16.89
CA GLN A 388 12.08 -19.74 17.85
C GLN A 388 11.00 -20.65 17.26
N PHE A 389 10.68 -20.51 15.97
CA PHE A 389 9.70 -21.33 15.26
C PHE A 389 10.29 -21.87 13.93
N PRO A 390 11.07 -22.97 13.97
CA PRO A 390 11.61 -23.60 12.77
C PRO A 390 10.53 -24.23 11.87
N SER A 391 9.37 -24.56 12.47
CA SER A 391 8.19 -25.12 11.82
C SER A 391 7.49 -24.07 10.93
N PRO A 392 7.34 -24.30 9.61
CA PRO A 392 6.71 -23.34 8.69
C PRO A 392 5.29 -22.94 9.13
N ASN A 393 4.54 -23.87 9.72
CA ASN A 393 3.17 -23.64 10.18
C ASN A 393 3.10 -22.73 11.41
N GLU A 394 4.05 -22.83 12.35
CA GLU A 394 4.10 -21.96 13.52
C GLU A 394 4.59 -20.56 13.13
N TYR A 395 5.64 -20.48 12.30
CA TYR A 395 6.10 -19.22 11.70
C TYR A 395 4.95 -18.51 10.96
N SER A 396 4.18 -19.25 10.14
CA SER A 396 3.04 -18.71 9.39
C SER A 396 1.88 -18.30 10.31
N SER A 397 1.52 -19.11 11.32
CA SER A 397 0.51 -18.73 12.31
C SER A 397 0.90 -17.47 13.08
N PHE A 398 2.18 -17.32 13.43
CA PHE A 398 2.71 -16.13 14.10
C PHE A 398 2.71 -14.92 13.17
N MET A 399 3.08 -15.08 11.89
CA MET A 399 2.96 -14.02 10.88
C MET A 399 1.51 -13.57 10.68
N GLY A 400 0.54 -14.49 10.75
CA GLY A 400 -0.89 -14.16 10.73
C GLY A 400 -1.36 -13.32 11.92
N ASP A 401 -0.89 -13.64 13.14
CA ASP A 401 -1.12 -12.80 14.33
C ASP A 401 -0.42 -11.43 14.20
N PHE A 402 0.84 -11.41 13.75
CA PHE A 402 1.62 -10.19 13.51
C PHE A 402 0.94 -9.26 12.50
N SER A 403 0.42 -9.80 11.40
CA SER A 403 -0.35 -9.05 10.40
C SER A 403 -1.65 -8.52 10.95
N THR A 404 -2.38 -9.35 11.72
CA THR A 404 -3.60 -8.90 12.42
C THR A 404 -3.29 -7.74 13.36
N ALA A 405 -2.25 -7.87 14.20
CA ALA A 405 -1.85 -6.86 15.17
C ALA A 405 -1.35 -5.58 14.49
N THR A 406 -0.61 -5.70 13.38
CA THR A 406 -0.20 -4.56 12.55
C THR A 406 -1.42 -3.82 12.00
N GLY A 407 -2.44 -4.53 11.50
CA GLY A 407 -3.67 -3.91 10.99
C GLY A 407 -4.47 -3.20 12.08
N ILE A 408 -4.63 -3.82 13.25
CA ILE A 408 -5.31 -3.18 14.41
C ILE A 408 -4.55 -1.94 14.85
N ALA A 409 -3.23 -2.06 15.10
CA ALA A 409 -2.41 -0.96 15.58
C ALA A 409 -2.34 0.19 14.56
N THR A 410 -2.25 -0.11 13.26
CA THR A 410 -2.26 0.93 12.21
C THR A 410 -3.63 1.61 12.11
N PHE A 411 -4.74 0.86 12.18
CA PHE A 411 -6.09 1.44 12.17
C PHE A 411 -6.31 2.37 13.37
N THR A 412 -5.98 1.92 14.59
CA THR A 412 -6.04 2.77 15.80
C THR A 412 -5.13 3.99 15.67
N MET A 413 -3.89 3.83 15.22
CA MET A 413 -2.96 4.93 15.04
C MET A 413 -3.38 5.93 13.95
N MET A 414 -4.14 5.52 12.93
CA MET A 414 -4.73 6.40 11.91
C MET A 414 -5.93 7.22 12.41
N LEU A 415 -6.59 6.79 13.49
CA LEU A 415 -7.59 7.60 14.18
C LEU A 415 -6.90 8.57 15.16
N LEU A 416 -5.91 8.08 15.91
CA LEU A 416 -5.11 8.91 16.83
C LEU A 416 -4.29 9.98 16.09
N SER A 417 -3.87 9.75 14.84
CA SER A 417 -3.03 10.72 14.12
C SER A 417 -3.73 12.04 13.83
N GLN A 418 -5.07 12.04 13.64
CA GLN A 418 -5.85 13.28 13.51
C GLN A 418 -5.66 14.16 14.75
N PHE A 419 -5.97 13.62 15.93
CA PHE A 419 -5.75 14.30 17.22
C PHE A 419 -4.29 14.72 17.46
N ILE A 420 -3.31 13.95 16.97
CA ILE A 420 -1.89 14.30 17.07
C ILE A 420 -1.57 15.52 16.20
N PHE A 421 -2.03 15.55 14.94
CA PHE A 421 -1.83 16.71 14.06
C PHE A 421 -2.56 17.95 14.59
N ASP A 422 -3.81 17.81 15.03
CA ASP A 422 -4.65 18.92 15.49
C ASP A 422 -4.14 19.54 16.81
N LYS A 423 -3.62 18.73 17.74
CA LYS A 423 -3.21 19.19 19.08
C LYS A 423 -1.70 19.44 19.25
N PHE A 424 -0.85 18.71 18.53
CA PHE A 424 0.62 18.76 18.71
C PHE A 424 1.39 19.19 17.45
N GLY A 425 0.69 19.38 16.32
CA GLY A 425 1.26 19.91 15.09
C GLY A 425 2.22 18.96 14.35
N TRP A 426 2.67 19.42 13.18
CA TRP A 426 3.50 18.65 12.26
C TRP A 426 4.84 18.22 12.89
N GLY A 427 5.50 19.11 13.64
CA GLY A 427 6.81 18.88 14.22
C GLY A 427 6.87 17.74 15.23
N VAL A 428 5.81 17.55 16.02
CA VAL A 428 5.73 16.41 16.95
C VAL A 428 5.40 15.12 16.18
N ALA A 429 4.44 15.17 15.26
CA ALA A 429 4.07 14.03 14.40
C ALA A 429 5.28 13.46 13.62
N ALA A 430 6.12 14.33 13.04
CA ALA A 430 7.33 13.95 12.32
C ALA A 430 8.38 13.26 13.21
N LYS A 431 8.47 13.66 14.49
CA LYS A 431 9.43 13.11 15.47
C LYS A 431 8.94 11.83 16.15
N ILE A 432 7.63 11.54 16.18
CA ILE A 432 7.09 10.31 16.79
C ILE A 432 7.64 9.07 16.09
N THR A 433 7.61 9.00 14.76
CA THR A 433 8.03 7.78 14.02
C THR A 433 9.49 7.37 14.28
N PRO A 434 10.50 8.25 14.17
CA PRO A 434 11.87 7.91 14.57
C PRO A 434 12.02 7.61 16.06
N THR A 435 11.27 8.30 16.93
CA THR A 435 11.34 8.06 18.39
C THR A 435 10.79 6.68 18.77
N VAL A 436 9.65 6.27 18.18
CA VAL A 436 9.08 4.93 18.34
C VAL A 436 10.07 3.87 17.85
N LEU A 437 10.67 4.09 16.67
CA LEU A 437 11.65 3.15 16.11
C LEU A 437 12.93 3.09 16.97
N LEU A 438 13.39 4.21 17.53
CA LEU A 438 14.54 4.26 18.44
C LEU A 438 14.26 3.48 19.73
N LEU A 439 13.19 3.80 20.45
CA LEU A 439 12.87 3.18 21.74
C LEU A 439 12.64 1.68 21.61
N THR A 440 11.83 1.27 20.63
CA THR A 440 11.54 -0.17 20.39
C THR A 440 12.73 -0.90 19.75
N GLY A 441 13.53 -0.21 18.94
CA GLY A 441 14.77 -0.74 18.34
C GLY A 441 15.86 -0.99 19.39
N VAL A 442 16.12 -0.01 20.27
CA VAL A 442 17.04 -0.17 21.40
C VAL A 442 16.57 -1.29 22.33
N GLY A 443 15.28 -1.34 22.69
CA GLY A 443 14.74 -2.45 23.47
C GLY A 443 14.98 -3.83 22.82
N PHE A 444 14.79 -3.94 21.51
CA PHE A 444 15.05 -5.17 20.76
C PHE A 444 16.56 -5.51 20.70
N PHE A 445 17.44 -4.57 20.35
CA PHE A 445 18.88 -4.84 20.27
C PHE A 445 19.53 -5.06 21.65
N SER A 446 19.08 -4.40 22.70
CA SER A 446 19.53 -4.69 24.08
C SER A 446 19.14 -6.11 24.50
N LEU A 447 17.94 -6.60 24.18
CA LEU A 447 17.54 -7.99 24.42
C LEU A 447 18.35 -9.00 23.57
N LEU A 448 18.82 -8.59 22.39
CA LEU A 448 19.67 -9.42 21.52
C LEU A 448 21.11 -9.55 22.01
N LEU A 449 21.65 -8.49 22.63
CA LEU A 449 23.06 -8.40 23.05
C LEU A 449 23.27 -8.76 24.53
N PHE A 450 22.28 -8.50 25.38
CA PHE A 450 22.32 -8.80 26.83
C PHE A 450 21.31 -9.88 27.22
N GLY A 451 20.99 -10.79 26.29
CA GLY A 451 19.99 -11.85 26.48
C GLY A 451 20.31 -12.78 27.64
N ASP A 452 21.58 -13.16 27.82
CA ASP A 452 21.98 -14.10 28.89
C ASP A 452 21.97 -13.45 30.29
N PRO A 453 22.52 -12.23 30.52
CA PRO A 453 22.32 -11.49 31.76
C PRO A 453 20.85 -11.22 32.13
N LEU A 454 19.97 -11.07 31.13
CA LEU A 454 18.54 -10.85 31.34
C LEU A 454 17.73 -12.15 31.53
N GLY A 455 18.31 -13.32 31.26
CA GLY A 455 17.68 -14.63 31.42
C GLY A 455 17.01 -14.84 32.80
N PRO A 456 17.70 -14.59 33.94
CA PRO A 456 17.12 -14.74 35.27
C PRO A 456 15.95 -13.79 35.57
N ALA A 457 15.87 -12.64 34.89
CA ALA A 457 14.75 -11.71 35.01
C ALA A 457 13.56 -12.15 34.15
N LEU A 458 13.81 -12.57 32.90
CA LEU A 458 12.77 -13.05 31.97
C LEU A 458 12.16 -14.39 32.41
N ALA A 459 12.94 -15.25 33.06
CA ALA A 459 12.47 -16.51 33.63
C ALA A 459 11.35 -16.30 34.68
N LYS A 460 11.37 -15.20 35.43
CA LYS A 460 10.29 -14.83 36.39
C LYS A 460 8.95 -14.54 35.70
N PHE A 461 8.97 -14.19 34.42
CA PHE A 461 7.79 -14.02 33.56
C PHE A 461 7.49 -15.25 32.69
N GLY A 462 8.20 -16.37 32.89
CA GLY A 462 8.04 -17.60 32.10
C GLY A 462 8.51 -17.48 30.64
N MET A 463 9.32 -16.47 30.30
CA MET A 463 9.82 -16.25 28.94
C MET A 463 11.30 -16.61 28.80
N THR A 464 11.67 -17.25 27.69
CA THR A 464 13.08 -17.37 27.28
C THR A 464 13.56 -16.05 26.65
N PRO A 465 14.87 -15.72 26.70
CA PRO A 465 15.42 -14.56 26.00
C PRO A 465 15.09 -14.53 24.50
N LEU A 466 15.09 -15.70 23.85
CA LEU A 466 14.74 -15.82 22.43
C LEU A 466 13.27 -15.49 22.16
N LEU A 467 12.34 -16.00 22.98
CA LEU A 467 10.91 -15.72 22.85
C LEU A 467 10.60 -14.25 23.15
N ALA A 468 11.25 -13.67 24.17
CA ALA A 468 11.16 -12.25 24.50
C ALA A 468 11.66 -11.37 23.35
N ALA A 469 12.81 -11.68 22.75
CA ALA A 469 13.34 -10.97 21.58
C ALA A 469 12.40 -11.08 20.36
N VAL A 470 11.75 -12.23 20.15
CA VAL A 470 10.75 -12.41 19.08
C VAL A 470 9.51 -11.54 19.29
N TYR A 471 8.96 -11.46 20.51
CA TYR A 471 7.82 -10.61 20.81
C TYR A 471 8.16 -9.11 20.79
N VAL A 472 9.28 -8.70 21.39
CA VAL A 472 9.70 -7.28 21.37
C VAL A 472 10.07 -6.82 19.96
N GLY A 473 10.73 -7.66 19.15
CA GLY A 473 10.97 -7.38 17.74
C GLY A 473 9.69 -7.36 16.89
N ALA A 474 8.65 -8.10 17.28
CA ALA A 474 7.34 -8.03 16.65
C ALA A 474 6.63 -6.71 17.00
N MET A 475 6.64 -6.30 18.28
CA MET A 475 6.13 -5.00 18.73
C MET A 475 6.86 -3.84 18.05
N GLN A 476 8.20 -3.89 17.97
CA GLN A 476 9.04 -2.95 17.23
C GLN A 476 8.54 -2.79 15.79
N ASN A 477 8.32 -3.91 15.08
CA ASN A 477 7.87 -3.90 13.70
C ASN A 477 6.42 -3.38 13.57
N ILE A 478 5.51 -3.83 14.45
CA ILE A 478 4.10 -3.40 14.49
C ILE A 478 4.01 -1.88 14.67
N PHE A 479 4.63 -1.34 15.73
CA PHE A 479 4.55 0.09 16.04
C PHE A 479 5.27 0.95 15.00
N SER A 480 6.45 0.52 14.51
CA SER A 480 7.18 1.26 13.47
C SER A 480 6.40 1.34 12.16
N LYS A 481 5.73 0.25 11.74
CA LYS A 481 4.88 0.23 10.54
C LYS A 481 3.59 1.04 10.76
N SER A 482 2.97 0.92 11.93
CA SER A 482 1.75 1.67 12.28
C SER A 482 1.99 3.18 12.26
N ALA A 483 3.00 3.65 13.00
CA ALA A 483 3.39 5.07 13.01
C ALA A 483 3.83 5.56 11.62
N LYS A 484 4.46 4.71 10.82
CA LYS A 484 4.85 5.10 9.46
C LYS A 484 3.64 5.37 8.56
N TYR A 485 2.63 4.49 8.57
CA TYR A 485 1.44 4.69 7.74
C TYR A 485 0.48 5.76 8.29
N SER A 486 0.45 5.98 9.61
CA SER A 486 -0.49 6.93 10.23
C SER A 486 0.05 8.35 10.41
N LEU A 487 1.36 8.53 10.58
CA LEU A 487 2.00 9.82 10.88
C LEU A 487 3.07 10.17 9.85
N PHE A 488 4.06 9.29 9.60
CA PHE A 488 5.17 9.61 8.70
C PHE A 488 4.75 9.86 7.25
N ASP A 489 3.93 8.97 6.67
CA ASP A 489 3.47 9.13 5.28
C ASP A 489 2.64 10.43 5.11
N PRO A 490 1.68 10.76 5.99
CA PRO A 490 1.05 12.08 6.03
C PRO A 490 2.03 13.24 6.24
N CYS A 491 2.98 13.17 7.20
CA CYS A 491 3.99 14.21 7.40
C CYS A 491 4.82 14.47 6.13
N LYS A 492 5.23 13.40 5.42
CA LYS A 492 5.99 13.46 4.17
C LYS A 492 5.17 14.12 3.05
N GLU A 493 3.88 13.84 2.97
CA GLU A 493 2.98 14.48 2.00
C GLU A 493 2.68 15.95 2.35
N MET A 494 2.52 16.28 3.64
CA MET A 494 2.36 17.66 4.12
C MET A 494 3.62 18.51 3.90
N ALA A 495 4.81 17.92 3.99
CA ALA A 495 6.09 18.58 3.71
C ALA A 495 6.19 19.08 2.25
N TYR A 496 5.45 18.51 1.31
CA TYR A 496 5.37 19.02 -0.06
C TYR A 496 4.39 20.18 -0.24
N ILE A 497 3.61 20.58 0.78
CA ILE A 497 2.59 21.62 0.62
C ILE A 497 3.21 23.02 0.38
N PRO A 498 4.08 23.57 1.24
CA PRO A 498 4.59 24.95 1.12
C PRO A 498 5.80 25.07 0.17
N LEU A 499 5.93 24.15 -0.79
CA LEU A 499 6.94 24.21 -1.85
C LEU A 499 6.29 24.70 -3.14
N ASP A 500 7.05 25.49 -3.92
CA ASP A 500 6.66 25.92 -5.27
C ASP A 500 6.32 24.71 -6.16
N GLU A 501 5.39 24.86 -7.12
CA GLU A 501 4.90 23.73 -7.95
C GLU A 501 6.05 22.92 -8.59
N ASP A 502 7.13 23.60 -8.96
CA ASP A 502 8.24 23.00 -9.70
C ASP A 502 9.12 22.15 -8.76
N THR A 503 9.57 22.69 -7.62
CA THR A 503 10.27 21.97 -6.55
C THR A 503 9.43 20.86 -5.95
N LYS A 504 8.12 21.08 -5.80
CA LYS A 504 7.14 20.13 -5.28
C LYS A 504 7.01 18.91 -6.19
N VAL A 505 6.85 19.11 -7.49
CA VAL A 505 6.75 18.02 -8.47
C VAL A 505 8.10 17.30 -8.62
N LYS A 506 9.21 18.05 -8.75
CA LYS A 506 10.57 17.51 -8.91
C LYS A 506 11.04 16.74 -7.68
N GLY A 507 10.92 17.34 -6.50
CA GLY A 507 11.29 16.77 -5.21
C GLY A 507 10.47 15.54 -4.84
N LYS A 508 9.15 15.57 -5.03
CA LYS A 508 8.31 14.40 -4.80
C LYS A 508 8.65 13.24 -5.75
N ALA A 509 8.88 13.53 -7.03
CA ALA A 509 9.34 12.51 -7.98
C ALA A 509 10.68 11.91 -7.54
N ALA A 510 11.67 12.74 -7.19
CA ALA A 510 12.98 12.27 -6.75
C ALA A 510 12.91 11.42 -5.48
N ILE A 511 12.11 11.81 -4.47
CA ILE A 511 12.01 11.08 -3.20
C ILE A 511 11.20 9.78 -3.35
N ASP A 512 10.08 9.78 -4.07
CA ASP A 512 9.26 8.58 -4.21
C ASP A 512 9.86 7.57 -5.22
N VAL A 513 10.65 8.01 -6.21
CA VAL A 513 11.32 7.14 -7.20
C VAL A 513 12.74 6.73 -6.79
N VAL A 514 13.54 7.61 -6.18
CA VAL A 514 14.94 7.31 -5.79
C VAL A 514 15.04 6.96 -4.32
N CYS A 515 14.63 7.85 -3.41
CA CYS A 515 14.87 7.69 -1.97
C CYS A 515 14.11 6.50 -1.35
N ASN A 516 12.86 6.26 -1.76
CA ASN A 516 12.04 5.15 -1.26
C ASN A 516 12.64 3.77 -1.61
N PRO A 517 13.04 3.48 -2.86
CA PRO A 517 13.80 2.28 -3.19
C PRO A 517 15.21 2.26 -2.58
N LEU A 518 15.94 3.39 -2.60
CA LEU A 518 17.30 3.48 -2.05
C LEU A 518 17.36 3.14 -0.56
N GLY A 519 16.39 3.58 0.25
CA GLY A 519 16.32 3.21 1.66
C GLY A 519 16.16 1.71 1.85
N LYS A 520 15.19 1.09 1.15
CA LYS A 520 14.95 -0.36 1.20
C LYS A 520 16.17 -1.16 0.73
N SER A 521 16.76 -0.80 -0.40
CA SER A 521 17.92 -1.52 -0.95
C SER A 521 19.21 -1.25 -0.17
N GLY A 522 19.39 -0.04 0.37
CA GLY A 522 20.53 0.33 1.22
C GLY A 522 20.60 -0.51 2.48
N GLY A 523 19.47 -0.73 3.17
CA GLY A 523 19.42 -1.63 4.32
C GLY A 523 19.77 -3.09 3.96
N ALA A 524 19.37 -3.56 2.78
CA ALA A 524 19.76 -4.88 2.28
C ALA A 524 21.26 -4.93 1.93
N LEU A 525 21.83 -3.91 1.31
CA LEU A 525 23.25 -3.83 0.97
C LEU A 525 24.14 -3.78 2.22
N ILE A 526 23.77 -2.97 3.23
CA ILE A 526 24.44 -2.94 4.53
C ILE A 526 24.44 -4.34 5.16
N GLN A 527 23.30 -5.04 5.15
CA GLN A 527 23.23 -6.42 5.65
C GLN A 527 24.06 -7.40 4.82
N GLN A 528 24.04 -7.35 3.48
CA GLN A 528 24.89 -8.20 2.65
C GLN A 528 26.38 -8.01 2.97
N PHE A 529 26.84 -6.75 3.04
CA PHE A 529 28.22 -6.43 3.37
C PHE A 529 28.60 -6.97 4.76
N MET A 530 27.77 -6.71 5.78
CA MET A 530 27.99 -7.20 7.14
C MET A 530 27.97 -8.75 7.23
N ILE A 531 27.07 -9.43 6.52
CA ILE A 531 27.00 -10.90 6.49
C ILE A 531 28.24 -11.49 5.80
N LEU A 532 28.73 -10.89 4.72
CA LEU A 532 29.94 -11.34 4.01
C LEU A 532 31.21 -11.11 4.86
N THR A 533 31.30 -9.98 5.58
CA THR A 533 32.43 -9.65 6.47
C THR A 533 32.46 -10.53 7.72
N PHE A 534 31.35 -10.60 8.46
CA PHE A 534 31.27 -11.29 9.77
C PHE A 534 30.81 -12.75 9.67
N GLY A 535 30.48 -13.23 8.47
CA GLY A 535 30.16 -14.61 8.14
C GLY A 535 28.76 -15.10 8.54
N SER A 536 28.02 -14.35 9.35
CA SER A 536 26.61 -14.62 9.65
C SER A 536 25.87 -13.36 10.11
N LEU A 537 24.53 -13.37 9.97
CA LEU A 537 23.65 -12.33 10.48
C LEU A 537 23.72 -12.24 12.02
N ALA A 538 23.90 -13.38 12.71
CA ALA A 538 24.10 -13.41 14.15
C ALA A 538 25.33 -12.58 14.56
N ASN A 539 26.49 -12.85 13.96
CA ASN A 539 27.74 -12.13 14.25
C ASN A 539 27.65 -10.64 13.88
N SER A 540 26.89 -10.29 12.84
CA SER A 540 26.68 -8.88 12.46
C SER A 540 25.76 -8.09 13.39
N THR A 541 24.95 -8.76 14.22
CA THR A 541 23.89 -8.13 15.03
C THR A 541 24.34 -6.91 15.85
N PRO A 542 25.46 -6.93 16.62
CA PRO A 542 25.93 -5.74 17.35
C PRO A 542 26.25 -4.56 16.43
N TYR A 543 26.94 -4.80 15.30
CA TYR A 543 27.30 -3.76 14.34
C TYR A 543 26.05 -3.18 13.65
N LEU A 544 25.07 -4.02 13.32
CA LEU A 544 23.77 -3.57 12.79
C LEU A 544 23.00 -2.69 13.80
N GLY A 545 23.08 -3.00 15.10
CA GLY A 545 22.51 -2.17 16.16
C GLY A 545 23.18 -0.79 16.28
N GLY A 546 24.52 -0.75 16.21
CA GLY A 546 25.28 0.50 16.20
C GLY A 546 24.98 1.37 14.97
N ILE A 547 24.98 0.77 13.77
CA ILE A 547 24.61 1.45 12.52
C ILE A 547 23.18 1.98 12.58
N LEU A 548 22.23 1.20 13.10
CA LEU A 548 20.84 1.63 13.29
C LEU A 548 20.75 2.86 14.19
N LEU A 549 21.48 2.87 15.32
CA LEU A 549 21.49 4.00 16.26
C LEU A 549 22.00 5.28 15.58
N VAL A 550 23.10 5.22 14.83
CA VAL A 550 23.63 6.37 14.06
C VAL A 550 22.60 6.87 13.04
N ILE A 551 21.98 5.98 12.28
CA ILE A 551 20.97 6.34 11.26
C ILE A 551 19.74 6.99 11.90
N VAL A 552 19.27 6.50 13.06
CA VAL A 552 18.10 7.05 13.73
C VAL A 552 18.40 8.37 14.45
N LEU A 553 19.63 8.58 14.95
CA LEU A 553 20.06 9.90 15.41
C LEU A 553 20.14 10.92 14.27
N ALA A 554 20.69 10.53 13.11
CA ALA A 554 20.69 11.37 11.91
C ALA A 554 19.26 11.70 11.44
N TRP A 555 18.35 10.73 11.52
CA TRP A 555 16.93 10.92 11.21
C TRP A 555 16.24 11.89 12.19
N LEU A 556 16.50 11.80 13.50
CA LEU A 556 16.02 12.76 14.49
C LEU A 556 16.59 14.17 14.25
N GLY A 557 17.87 14.27 13.82
CA GLY A 557 18.48 15.53 13.39
C GLY A 557 17.78 16.13 12.17
N ALA A 558 17.57 15.35 11.11
CA ALA A 558 16.84 15.77 9.92
C ALA A 558 15.39 16.18 10.24
N ALA A 559 14.68 15.43 11.10
CA ALA A 559 13.32 15.75 11.52
C ALA A 559 13.24 17.07 12.33
N ARG A 560 14.28 17.43 13.10
CA ARG A 560 14.38 18.74 13.77
C ARG A 560 14.71 19.86 12.79
N SER A 561 15.68 19.65 11.89
CA SER A 561 16.06 20.62 10.85
C SER A 561 14.89 20.93 9.91
N LEU A 562 14.11 19.92 9.51
CA LEU A 562 12.96 20.08 8.63
C LEU A 562 11.76 20.75 9.31
N ASP A 563 11.58 20.56 10.62
CA ASP A 563 10.54 21.23 11.43
C ASP A 563 10.74 22.75 11.49
N THR A 564 11.97 23.20 11.74
CA THR A 564 12.31 24.63 11.70
C THR A 564 12.09 25.22 10.30
N GLN A 565 12.52 24.54 9.23
CA GLN A 565 12.34 25.01 7.86
C GLN A 565 10.86 25.00 7.42
N PHE A 566 10.08 23.98 7.79
CA PHE A 566 8.65 23.90 7.49
C PHE A 566 7.86 24.99 8.20
N THR A 567 8.23 25.34 9.44
CA THR A 567 7.62 26.44 10.19
C THR A 567 7.92 27.79 9.56
N ALA A 568 9.17 28.02 9.12
CA ALA A 568 9.56 29.25 8.41
C ALA A 568 8.80 29.41 7.08
N LEU A 569 8.83 28.38 6.22
CA LEU A 569 8.07 28.37 4.95
C LEU A 569 6.56 28.57 5.18
N ARG A 570 6.01 28.07 6.30
CA ARG A 570 4.61 28.32 6.67
C ARG A 570 4.33 29.77 7.03
N GLN A 571 5.24 30.42 7.74
CA GLN A 571 5.12 31.84 8.09
C GLN A 571 5.26 32.72 6.84
N GLU A 572 6.16 32.37 5.93
CA GLU A 572 6.29 33.02 4.61
C GLU A 572 5.00 32.86 3.78
N GLU A 573 4.46 31.62 3.65
CA GLU A 573 3.20 31.32 2.94
C GLU A 573 1.94 31.95 3.59
N GLU A 574 2.02 32.34 4.86
CA GLU A 574 0.94 33.03 5.59
C GLU A 574 1.10 34.56 5.45
N LEU A 575 2.33 35.10 5.53
CA LEU A 575 2.65 36.51 5.25
C LEU A 575 2.34 36.92 3.80
N GLU A 576 2.69 36.10 2.80
CA GLU A 576 2.36 36.35 1.39
C GLU A 576 0.85 36.51 1.20
N LYS A 577 0.03 35.65 1.83
CA LYS A 577 -1.44 35.74 1.75
C LYS A 577 -2.00 36.93 2.51
N GLU A 578 -1.36 37.37 3.59
CA GLU A 578 -1.74 38.63 4.25
C GLU A 578 -1.37 39.85 3.40
N MET A 579 -0.24 39.82 2.70
CA MET A 579 0.15 40.85 1.72
C MET A 579 -0.78 40.87 0.51
N GLU A 580 -1.17 39.72 -0.06
CA GLU A 580 -2.20 39.65 -1.11
C GLU A 580 -3.54 40.23 -0.62
N ARG A 581 -3.99 39.82 0.58
CA ARG A 581 -5.22 40.33 1.19
C ARG A 581 -5.15 41.81 1.55
N ALA A 582 -3.96 42.36 1.79
CA ALA A 582 -3.75 43.79 2.03
C ALA A 582 -3.74 44.55 0.70
N ALA A 583 -3.04 44.07 -0.33
CA ALA A 583 -2.99 44.66 -1.66
C ALA A 583 -4.39 44.72 -2.30
N VAL A 584 -5.19 43.65 -2.18
CA VAL A 584 -6.60 43.60 -2.63
C VAL A 584 -7.53 44.51 -1.80
N LYS A 585 -7.09 44.96 -0.61
CA LYS A 585 -7.83 45.94 0.22
C LYS A 585 -7.43 47.39 0.01
N ILE A 586 -6.31 47.66 -0.66
CA ILE A 586 -5.97 49.02 -1.09
C ILE A 586 -6.89 49.34 -2.29
N PRO A 587 -7.82 50.30 -2.18
CA PRO A 587 -8.57 50.73 -3.35
C PRO A 587 -7.59 51.41 -4.30
N VAL A 588 -7.62 51.03 -5.57
CA VAL A 588 -7.01 51.86 -6.62
C VAL A 588 -7.86 53.12 -6.73
N VAL A 589 -7.47 54.16 -5.98
CA VAL A 589 -8.01 55.51 -6.14
C VAL A 589 -7.48 56.03 -7.47
N SER A 590 -8.30 55.88 -8.51
CA SER A 590 -8.00 56.47 -9.82
C SER A 590 -8.05 57.98 -9.72
N GLU A 591 -6.87 58.63 -9.69
CA GLU A 591 -6.76 60.06 -9.99
C GLU A 591 -7.14 60.29 -11.45
N ASN A 592 -8.42 60.55 -11.70
CA ASN A 592 -8.90 61.02 -12.99
C ASN A 592 -8.52 62.49 -13.18
N GLU A 593 -7.31 62.75 -13.69
CA GLU A 593 -7.06 63.99 -14.41
C GLU A 593 -7.94 64.05 -15.67
N GLY A 594 -8.60 65.18 -15.93
CA GLY A 594 -9.27 65.40 -17.21
C GLY A 594 -10.39 66.45 -17.25
N GLY A 595 -10.04 67.72 -17.50
CA GLY A 595 -10.93 68.63 -18.23
C GLY A 595 -11.07 70.08 -17.75
N ASN A 596 -10.29 70.97 -18.36
CA ASN A 596 -10.55 72.41 -18.59
C ASN A 596 -10.83 73.37 -17.41
N GLY A 597 -9.96 74.39 -17.25
CA GLY A 597 -10.15 75.44 -16.24
C GLY A 597 -9.23 76.68 -16.33
N THR A 598 -8.99 77.25 -17.52
CA THR A 598 -8.42 78.61 -17.76
C THR A 598 -7.05 79.00 -17.14
N LEU A 599 -6.12 79.39 -18.03
CA LEU A 599 -5.03 80.35 -17.77
C LEU A 599 -5.60 81.73 -17.31
N PRO A 600 -4.85 82.61 -16.60
CA PRO A 600 -3.44 82.94 -16.90
C PRO A 600 -2.46 83.32 -15.75
N GLY A 601 -1.16 83.14 -16.03
CA GLY A 601 -0.10 84.13 -15.76
C GLY A 601 0.75 84.01 -14.48
N GLY A 602 2.07 84.22 -14.62
CA GLY A 602 2.94 84.68 -13.51
C GLY A 602 4.27 83.93 -13.27
N SER A 603 5.37 84.52 -13.74
CA SER A 603 6.79 84.42 -13.30
C SER A 603 7.41 83.15 -12.68
N ALA A 604 8.54 82.79 -13.29
CA ALA A 604 9.63 81.94 -12.84
C ALA A 604 10.14 82.10 -11.38
N LEU A 605 10.78 81.03 -10.88
CA LEU A 605 12.14 81.11 -10.35
C LEU A 605 12.90 79.77 -10.52
N ASN A 606 14.24 79.82 -10.61
CA ASN A 606 15.12 78.64 -10.74
C ASN A 606 15.79 78.28 -9.40
N ALA A 607 16.03 76.98 -9.18
CA ALA A 607 17.13 76.46 -8.36
C ALA A 607 17.51 75.05 -8.85
N ALA A 608 18.80 74.70 -8.82
CA ALA A 608 19.32 73.44 -9.33
C ALA A 608 20.59 72.98 -8.58
N GLY A 609 20.94 71.71 -8.73
CA GLY A 609 22.13 71.08 -8.13
C GLY A 609 21.83 70.22 -6.88
N GLU A 610 22.59 69.17 -6.56
CA GLU A 610 23.72 68.54 -7.27
C GLU A 610 23.77 67.03 -6.99
N THR A 611 24.51 66.28 -7.82
CA THR A 611 24.90 64.88 -7.58
C THR A 611 26.40 64.71 -7.76
N PRO A 612 27.11 64.06 -6.82
CA PRO A 612 28.41 63.45 -7.08
C PRO A 612 28.34 61.90 -7.14
N SER A 613 29.36 61.30 -7.76
CA SER A 613 29.51 59.87 -8.03
C SER A 613 30.67 59.26 -7.20
N GLU A 614 31.06 58.02 -7.53
CA GLU A 614 32.34 57.37 -7.15
C GLU A 614 32.49 56.89 -5.68
N ALA A 615 33.36 55.93 -5.34
CA ALA A 615 33.91 54.78 -6.08
C ALA A 615 34.62 53.79 -5.11
N SER A 616 34.95 52.59 -5.62
CA SER A 616 36.07 51.71 -5.21
C SER A 616 36.27 51.26 -3.74
N SER A 617 36.43 49.95 -3.57
CA SER A 617 36.93 49.27 -2.37
C SER A 617 38.47 49.31 -2.22
N PRO A 618 39.00 49.32 -0.99
CA PRO A 618 40.30 48.73 -0.66
C PRO A 618 40.17 47.40 0.10
N ARG A 619 41.29 46.84 0.57
CA ARG A 619 41.50 45.43 0.96
C ARG A 619 42.44 45.32 2.18
N ASN A 620 42.57 44.11 2.73
CA ASN A 620 43.48 43.69 3.81
C ASN A 620 42.97 44.07 5.22
N ILE A 621 43.37 43.39 6.31
CA ILE A 621 44.38 42.32 6.47
C ILE A 621 43.72 40.99 6.82
#